data_AF-A0A8H6C1J0-F1
#
_entry.id   AF-A0A8H6C1J0-F1
#
_cell.length_a   1.000
_cell.length_b   1.000
_cell.length_c   1.000
_cell.angle_alpha   90.00
_cell.angle_beta   90.00
_cell.angle_gamma   90.00
#
_symmetry.space_group_name_H-M   'P 1'
#
loop_
_entity.id
_entity.type
_entity.pdbx_description
1 polymer ?
#
loop_
_entity_poly.entity_id
_entity_poly.type
_entity_poly.pdbx_seq_one_letter_code
_entity_poly.pdbx_strand_id
1 'polypeptide(L)'
;MTTNKDNSNNNDNPDNKEFTRRPNPKGWTPPKAPYNPYDPNDTRPPGGYPSEFKLPGQEPSGFSSLPKSPTQYQKVNETMERLNYTARPQSDLYPGQYKVLRRVDTNKRLDIGNRYFGTFIIGSVIVYGVFFHRWNDGRENVFSDFYRAQLKLKEKLMGGLNEQEYDDLYHPRDSGIVVRNVRDAQYIPEDIRKTSETNYNLNRPSERHVLEAQRIQQEQEEKMLKELDYHKKFAQSVLKEEEIDVKELHNQQEATNITADKPKKKWFGIF
;
A
#
# COMPACT_ATOMS: atom_id res chain seq x y z
N MET A 1 61.78 2.58 -4.65
CA MET A 1 61.69 2.96 -3.24
C MET A 1 61.01 4.31 -3.14
N THR A 2 59.82 4.28 -2.51
CA THR A 2 59.19 5.30 -1.67
C THR A 2 58.70 6.62 -2.30
N THR A 3 57.38 6.75 -2.14
CA THR A 3 56.42 7.82 -2.40
C THR A 3 56.72 9.15 -1.72
N ASN A 4 56.34 10.26 -2.35
CA ASN A 4 55.61 11.33 -1.64
C ASN A 4 54.52 11.89 -2.55
N LYS A 5 53.34 11.96 -1.96
CA LYS A 5 52.04 12.17 -2.57
C LYS A 5 51.51 13.47 -1.98
N ASP A 6 51.83 14.58 -2.61
CA ASP A 6 51.27 15.87 -2.22
C ASP A 6 49.99 16.10 -3.03
N ASN A 7 48.89 15.68 -2.42
CA ASN A 7 47.53 16.05 -2.81
C ASN A 7 47.35 17.56 -2.57
N SER A 8 47.62 18.40 -3.57
CA SER A 8 47.04 19.74 -3.62
C SER A 8 45.70 19.67 -4.36
N ASN A 9 44.63 19.38 -3.61
CA ASN A 9 43.26 19.63 -4.09
C ASN A 9 43.06 21.15 -4.20
N ASN A 10 43.36 21.71 -5.37
CA ASN A 10 42.95 23.06 -5.74
C ASN A 10 41.43 23.07 -5.98
N ASN A 11 40.67 23.24 -4.89
CA ASN A 11 39.32 23.79 -4.96
C ASN A 11 39.43 25.31 -4.97
N ASP A 12 39.92 25.86 -6.08
CA ASP A 12 39.87 27.30 -6.35
C ASP A 12 38.44 27.70 -6.70
N ASN A 13 37.59 27.82 -5.68
CA ASN A 13 36.35 28.56 -5.80
C ASN A 13 36.72 30.06 -5.70
N PRO A 14 36.61 30.86 -6.78
CA PRO A 14 37.09 32.25 -6.79
C PRO A 14 36.36 33.19 -5.82
N ASP A 15 35.27 32.73 -5.20
CA ASP A 15 34.40 33.53 -4.34
C ASP A 15 34.79 33.49 -2.84
N ASN A 16 35.78 32.68 -2.44
CA ASN A 16 36.25 32.58 -1.05
C ASN A 16 37.64 33.20 -0.84
N LYS A 17 37.93 34.34 -1.48
CA LYS A 17 38.99 35.22 -0.97
C LYS A 17 38.46 35.89 0.28
N GLU A 18 38.84 35.35 1.44
CA GLU A 18 38.62 35.99 2.73
C GLU A 18 39.21 37.41 2.64
N PHE A 19 38.36 38.43 2.47
CA PHE A 19 38.80 39.80 2.31
C PHE A 19 39.47 40.24 3.62
N THR A 20 40.80 40.07 3.71
CA THR A 20 41.58 40.58 4.84
C THR A 20 41.49 42.10 4.82
N ARG A 21 40.61 42.64 5.68
CA ARG A 21 40.40 44.07 5.85
C ARG A 21 41.74 44.71 6.24
N ARG A 22 42.08 45.86 5.63
CA ARG A 22 43.29 46.60 6.03
C ARG A 22 43.24 46.85 7.55
N PRO A 23 44.34 46.65 8.29
CA PRO A 23 44.36 46.94 9.70
C PRO A 23 44.02 48.42 9.92
N ASN A 24 43.21 48.68 10.94
CA ASN A 24 42.82 50.04 11.27
C ASN A 24 44.08 50.87 11.61
N PRO A 25 44.15 52.14 11.20
CA PRO A 25 45.32 52.98 11.45
C PRO A 25 45.56 53.13 12.96
N LYS A 26 46.83 53.38 13.34
CA LYS A 26 47.23 53.52 14.74
C LYS A 26 46.46 54.69 15.38
N GLY A 27 45.64 54.41 16.38
CA GLY A 27 44.76 55.39 17.05
C GLY A 27 43.30 55.38 16.58
N TRP A 28 42.91 54.48 15.67
CA TRP A 28 41.51 54.32 15.28
C TRP A 28 40.66 53.78 16.43
N THR A 29 39.58 54.49 16.76
CA THR A 29 38.56 54.06 17.71
C THR A 29 37.26 53.76 16.95
N PRO A 30 36.53 52.68 17.30
CA PRO A 30 35.25 52.38 16.67
C PRO A 30 34.24 53.51 16.91
N PRO A 31 33.27 53.72 16.00
CA PRO A 31 32.24 54.74 16.17
C PRO A 31 31.46 54.51 17.48
N LYS A 32 31.12 55.61 18.18
CA LYS A 32 30.31 55.63 19.41
C LYS A 32 29.00 54.84 19.17
N ALA A 33 28.62 53.98 20.11
CA ALA A 33 27.31 53.31 20.09
C ALA A 33 26.16 54.36 20.07
N PRO A 34 24.96 54.02 19.56
CA PRO A 34 23.83 54.94 19.55
C PRO A 34 23.54 55.53 20.95
N TYR A 35 23.01 56.75 20.95
CA TYR A 35 22.67 57.56 22.13
C TYR A 35 21.95 56.74 23.21
N ASN A 36 22.39 56.87 24.47
CA ASN A 36 21.70 56.29 25.61
C ASN A 36 20.56 57.24 26.04
N PRO A 37 19.27 56.87 25.84
CA PRO A 37 18.15 57.74 26.16
C PRO A 37 17.97 58.01 27.67
N TYR A 38 18.72 57.32 28.53
CA TYR A 38 18.65 57.46 29.98
C TYR A 38 19.81 58.27 30.60
N ASP A 39 20.80 58.70 29.80
CA ASP A 39 21.87 59.59 30.25
C ASP A 39 21.82 60.91 29.45
N PRO A 40 21.26 61.99 30.02
CA PRO A 40 21.11 63.26 29.31
C PRO A 40 22.45 63.97 29.01
N ASN A 41 23.55 63.61 29.68
CA ASN A 41 24.85 64.27 29.49
C ASN A 41 25.82 63.46 28.60
N ASP A 42 25.50 62.20 28.27
CA ASP A 42 26.31 61.27 27.45
C ASP A 42 27.83 61.33 27.74
N THR A 43 28.19 61.45 29.02
CA THR A 43 29.57 61.51 29.53
C THR A 43 30.16 60.10 29.64
N ARG A 44 30.21 59.38 28.52
CA ARG A 44 30.82 58.05 28.45
C ARG A 44 32.31 58.12 28.15
N PRO A 45 33.13 57.21 28.72
CA PRO A 45 34.52 57.05 28.31
C PRO A 45 34.61 56.78 26.79
N PRO A 46 35.68 57.22 26.12
CA PRO A 46 35.81 57.13 24.64
C PRO A 46 35.71 55.69 24.12
N GLY A 47 36.05 54.72 24.96
CA GLY A 47 35.93 53.31 24.67
C GLY A 47 34.62 52.65 25.13
N GLY A 48 33.58 53.38 25.53
CA GLY A 48 32.32 52.80 26.03
C GLY A 48 32.43 52.06 27.37
N TYR A 49 31.31 51.57 27.92
CA TYR A 49 31.35 50.73 29.12
C TYR A 49 31.73 49.28 28.75
N PRO A 50 32.51 48.56 29.58
CA PRO A 50 32.83 47.15 29.34
C PRO A 50 31.62 46.24 29.12
N SER A 51 30.45 46.60 29.66
CA SER A 51 29.18 45.90 29.48
C SER A 51 28.56 46.04 28.08
N GLU A 52 28.98 47.03 27.30
CA GLU A 52 28.50 47.25 25.92
C GLU A 52 29.26 46.38 24.90
N PHE A 53 30.43 45.87 25.28
CA PHE A 53 31.21 44.95 24.45
C PHE A 53 30.72 43.53 24.67
N LYS A 54 30.26 42.90 23.60
CA LYS A 54 29.92 41.48 23.64
C LYS A 54 31.20 40.68 23.89
N LEU A 55 31.14 39.76 24.85
CA LEU A 55 32.21 38.78 25.01
C LEU A 55 32.29 37.94 23.73
N PRO A 56 33.49 37.74 23.16
CA PRO A 56 33.65 36.91 21.97
C PRO A 56 33.09 35.50 22.25
N GLY A 57 32.09 35.08 21.47
CA GLY A 57 31.45 33.76 21.58
C GLY A 57 30.06 33.72 22.23
N GLN A 58 29.53 34.83 22.75
CA GLN A 58 28.18 34.89 23.35
C GLN A 58 27.23 35.87 22.64
N GLU A 59 27.21 35.91 21.31
CA GLU A 59 26.12 36.62 20.64
C GLU A 59 24.85 35.76 20.70
N PRO A 60 23.77 36.20 21.37
CA PRO A 60 22.47 35.56 21.15
C PRO A 60 22.07 35.87 19.70
N SER A 61 22.11 34.84 18.84
CA SER A 61 21.52 34.96 17.51
C SER A 61 20.05 35.31 17.72
N GLY A 62 19.62 36.48 17.24
CA GLY A 62 18.23 36.88 17.30
C GLY A 62 17.30 35.80 16.76
N PHE A 63 16.03 35.89 17.13
CA PHE A 63 14.95 34.93 16.82
C PHE A 63 14.68 34.72 15.31
N SER A 64 15.47 35.33 14.42
CA SER A 64 15.29 35.30 12.97
C SER A 64 16.09 34.21 12.25
N SER A 65 16.84 33.36 12.95
CA SER A 65 17.58 32.28 12.31
C SER A 65 17.48 30.98 13.09
N LEU A 66 17.28 29.87 12.38
CA LEU A 66 17.18 28.51 12.91
C LEU A 66 18.25 28.29 14.01
N PRO A 67 17.86 27.78 15.20
CA PRO A 67 18.81 27.58 16.29
C PRO A 67 19.88 26.57 15.85
N LYS A 68 21.15 26.98 15.97
CA LYS A 68 22.30 26.16 15.56
C LYS A 68 22.82 25.27 16.69
N SER A 69 22.41 25.53 17.94
CA SER A 69 22.88 24.80 19.12
C SER A 69 21.74 24.09 19.87
N PRO A 70 21.98 22.89 20.44
CA PRO A 70 20.95 22.08 21.10
C PRO A 70 20.33 22.76 22.33
N THR A 71 21.09 23.60 23.04
CA THR A 71 20.61 24.33 24.23
C THR A 71 19.65 25.47 23.88
N GLN A 72 19.71 26.00 22.65
CA GLN A 72 18.74 26.97 22.16
C GLN A 72 17.39 26.30 21.86
N TYR A 73 17.38 25.06 21.37
CA TYR A 73 16.14 24.31 21.15
C TYR A 73 15.39 24.06 22.47
N GLN A 74 16.09 23.76 23.56
CA GLN A 74 15.47 23.58 24.88
C GLN A 74 14.80 24.87 25.35
N LYS A 75 15.48 26.02 25.23
CA LYS A 75 14.90 27.33 25.58
C LYS A 75 13.72 27.72 24.68
N VAL A 76 13.78 27.39 23.39
CA VAL A 76 12.66 27.62 22.47
C VAL A 76 11.45 26.76 22.84
N ASN A 77 11.64 25.47 23.17
CA ASN A 77 10.55 24.62 23.63
C ASN A 77 9.96 25.13 24.95
N GLU A 78 10.79 25.49 25.92
CA GLU A 78 10.34 25.99 27.22
C GLU A 78 9.60 27.34 27.08
N THR A 79 10.08 28.22 26.20
CA THR A 79 9.38 29.48 25.90
C THR A 79 8.09 29.27 25.10
N MET A 80 8.03 28.30 24.18
CA MET A 80 6.83 27.89 23.45
C MET A 80 5.80 27.16 24.34
N GLU A 81 6.24 26.46 25.38
CA GLU A 81 5.35 25.87 26.39
C GLU A 81 4.81 26.95 27.33
N ARG A 82 5.64 27.92 27.71
CA ARG A 82 5.27 29.02 28.60
C ARG A 82 4.38 30.06 27.94
N LEU A 83 4.61 30.36 26.66
CA LEU A 83 3.68 31.08 25.80
C LEU A 83 2.69 30.04 25.29
N ASN A 84 1.57 29.78 25.96
CA ASN A 84 0.53 28.80 25.56
C ASN A 84 0.08 28.93 24.08
N TYR A 85 0.93 28.53 23.13
CA TYR A 85 0.67 28.53 21.71
C TYR A 85 0.30 27.11 21.37
N THR A 86 -0.86 26.68 21.88
CA THR A 86 -1.56 25.59 21.22
C THR A 86 -1.84 26.11 19.82
N ALA A 87 -1.10 25.62 18.80
CA ALA A 87 -1.15 26.11 17.42
C ALA A 87 -2.54 25.98 16.74
N ARG A 88 -3.58 25.63 17.50
CA ARG A 88 -4.95 25.46 17.05
C ARG A 88 -5.78 26.61 17.61
N PRO A 89 -6.42 27.43 16.76
CA PRO A 89 -7.39 28.40 17.24
C PRO A 89 -8.52 27.67 17.98
N GLN A 90 -9.15 28.35 18.94
CA GLN A 90 -10.36 27.84 19.59
C GLN A 90 -11.46 27.63 18.55
N SER A 91 -12.31 26.62 18.75
CA SER A 91 -13.38 26.33 17.80
C SER A 91 -14.54 27.31 18.01
N ASP A 92 -14.96 27.98 16.95
CA ASP A 92 -16.10 28.90 16.97
C ASP A 92 -17.43 28.16 17.19
N LEU A 93 -17.46 26.86 16.82
CA LEU A 93 -18.66 26.01 16.84
C LEU A 93 -18.86 25.27 18.17
N TYR A 94 -17.79 24.90 18.87
CA TYR A 94 -17.82 24.17 20.14
C TYR A 94 -16.97 24.89 21.20
N PRO A 95 -17.60 25.58 22.17
CA PRO A 95 -16.87 26.31 23.20
C PRO A 95 -16.01 25.34 24.04
N GLY A 96 -14.77 25.73 24.32
CA GLY A 96 -13.82 24.93 25.10
C GLY A 96 -13.11 23.82 24.32
N GLN A 97 -13.35 23.67 23.01
CA GLN A 97 -12.64 22.74 22.14
C GLN A 97 -11.77 23.49 21.13
N TYR A 98 -10.61 22.92 20.79
CA TYR A 98 -9.75 23.43 19.72
C TYR A 98 -10.30 23.10 18.33
N LYS A 99 -10.14 24.03 17.38
CA LYS A 99 -10.55 23.82 15.98
C LYS A 99 -9.73 22.69 15.36
N VAL A 100 -10.41 21.65 14.88
CA VAL A 100 -9.78 20.59 14.10
C VAL A 100 -9.55 21.10 12.68
N LEU A 101 -8.35 21.61 12.43
CA LEU A 101 -7.94 22.00 11.09
C LEU A 101 -7.73 20.72 10.26
N ARG A 102 -8.55 20.54 9.21
CA ARG A 102 -8.25 19.52 8.19
C ARG A 102 -7.01 19.98 7.43
N ARG A 103 -6.05 19.07 7.24
CA ARG A 103 -4.90 19.34 6.37
C ARG A 103 -5.44 19.67 4.98
N VAL A 104 -5.11 20.86 4.47
CA VAL A 104 -5.39 21.23 3.09
C VAL A 104 -4.32 20.58 2.24
N ASP A 105 -4.74 19.60 1.46
CA ASP A 105 -3.85 18.93 0.52
C ASP A 105 -3.64 19.82 -0.71
N THR A 106 -2.57 20.62 -0.67
CA THR A 106 -2.28 21.64 -1.69
C THR A 106 -1.99 21.02 -3.05
N ASN A 107 -1.49 19.79 -3.09
CA ASN A 107 -1.09 19.09 -4.30
C ASN A 107 -2.12 18.10 -4.80
N LYS A 108 -3.31 18.05 -4.20
CA LYS A 108 -4.36 17.09 -4.58
C LYS A 108 -4.65 17.04 -6.08
N ARG A 109 -4.64 18.18 -6.78
CA ARG A 109 -4.85 18.22 -8.24
C ARG A 109 -3.69 17.60 -9.02
N LEU A 110 -2.46 17.81 -8.56
CA LEU A 110 -1.26 17.23 -9.14
C LEU A 110 -1.23 15.72 -8.91
N ASP A 111 -1.57 15.23 -7.72
CA ASP A 111 -1.59 13.80 -7.43
C ASP A 111 -2.66 13.05 -8.23
N ILE A 112 -3.84 13.67 -8.40
CA ILE A 112 -4.88 13.15 -9.28
C ILE A 112 -4.38 13.13 -10.73
N GLY A 113 -3.72 14.20 -11.18
CA GLY A 113 -3.13 14.29 -12.52
C GLY A 113 -2.08 13.21 -12.75
N ASN A 114 -1.15 13.03 -11.82
CA ASN A 114 -0.09 12.01 -11.87
C ASN A 114 -0.68 10.60 -11.90
N ARG A 115 -1.73 10.34 -11.12
CA ARG A 115 -2.40 9.04 -11.16
C ARG A 115 -2.98 8.75 -12.54
N TYR A 116 -3.73 9.68 -13.12
CA TYR A 116 -4.30 9.48 -14.45
C TYR A 116 -3.23 9.39 -15.53
N PHE A 117 -2.22 10.24 -15.48
CA PHE A 117 -1.12 10.24 -16.42
C PHE A 117 -0.31 8.93 -16.35
N GLY A 118 -0.01 8.44 -15.14
CA GLY A 118 0.64 7.15 -14.95
C GLY A 118 -0.19 5.99 -15.51
N THR A 119 -1.50 5.96 -15.22
CA THR A 119 -2.37 4.94 -15.81
C THR A 119 -2.47 5.03 -17.32
N PHE A 120 -2.45 6.24 -17.88
CA PHE A 120 -2.50 6.47 -19.31
C PHE A 120 -1.23 5.98 -20.01
N ILE A 121 -0.04 6.28 -19.46
CA ILE A 121 1.23 5.80 -20.02
C ILE A 121 1.28 4.27 -19.98
N ILE A 122 0.98 3.66 -18.84
CA ILE A 122 1.03 2.20 -18.70
C ILE A 122 0.02 1.55 -19.66
N GLY A 123 -1.21 2.08 -19.71
CA GLY A 123 -2.23 1.62 -20.65
C GLY A 123 -1.79 1.77 -22.10
N SER A 124 -1.16 2.89 -22.46
CA SER A 124 -0.65 3.14 -23.81
C SER A 124 0.44 2.13 -24.21
N VAL A 125 1.37 1.81 -23.30
CA VAL A 125 2.41 0.79 -23.56
C VAL A 125 1.79 -0.59 -23.76
N ILE A 126 0.79 -0.96 -22.96
CA ILE A 126 0.08 -2.24 -23.10
C ILE A 126 -0.67 -2.30 -24.43
N VAL A 127 -1.43 -1.25 -24.77
CA VAL A 127 -2.18 -1.18 -26.04
C VAL A 127 -1.22 -1.23 -27.23
N TYR A 128 -0.11 -0.49 -27.18
CA TYR A 128 0.93 -0.55 -28.21
C TYR A 128 1.51 -1.96 -28.34
N GLY A 129 1.87 -2.58 -27.20
CA GLY A 129 2.38 -3.94 -27.16
C GLY A 129 1.41 -4.96 -27.76
N VAL A 130 0.12 -4.87 -27.46
CA VAL A 130 -0.87 -5.86 -27.93
C VAL A 130 -1.29 -5.64 -29.39
N PHE A 131 -1.50 -4.39 -29.81
CA PHE A 131 -2.11 -4.08 -31.12
C PHE A 131 -1.14 -3.64 -32.21
N PHE A 132 0.03 -3.10 -31.86
CA PHE A 132 0.93 -2.47 -32.85
C PHE A 132 2.32 -3.12 -32.89
N HIS A 133 2.75 -3.72 -31.78
CA HIS A 133 4.07 -4.32 -31.70
C HIS A 133 4.07 -5.74 -32.28
N ARG A 134 5.01 -5.99 -33.20
CA ARG A 134 5.24 -7.31 -33.79
C ARG A 134 6.09 -8.16 -32.84
N TRP A 135 5.50 -9.22 -32.30
CA TRP A 135 6.18 -10.16 -31.40
C TRP A 135 6.68 -11.40 -32.16
N ASN A 136 7.72 -12.05 -31.62
CA ASN A 136 8.22 -13.34 -32.07
C ASN A 136 8.43 -13.42 -33.60
N ASP A 137 8.99 -12.36 -34.19
CA ASP A 137 9.20 -12.20 -35.62
C ASP A 137 7.97 -12.49 -36.51
N GLY A 138 6.76 -12.28 -35.99
CA GLY A 138 5.50 -12.49 -36.70
C GLY A 138 4.96 -13.93 -36.63
N ARG A 139 5.51 -14.79 -35.77
CA ARG A 139 4.93 -16.11 -35.46
C ARG A 139 3.68 -15.96 -34.60
N GLU A 140 2.73 -16.88 -34.76
CA GLU A 140 1.49 -16.92 -33.98
C GLU A 140 1.76 -16.88 -32.48
N ASN A 141 1.00 -16.04 -31.78
CA ASN A 141 1.01 -15.91 -30.33
C ASN A 141 -0.38 -15.48 -29.84
N VAL A 142 -0.56 -15.35 -28.53
CA VAL A 142 -1.87 -14.97 -27.95
C VAL A 142 -2.31 -13.54 -28.35
N PHE A 143 -1.38 -12.71 -28.83
CA PHE A 143 -1.65 -11.32 -29.21
C PHE A 143 -1.82 -11.12 -30.73
N SER A 144 -1.57 -12.15 -31.54
CA SER A 144 -1.54 -12.04 -33.01
C SER A 144 -2.92 -11.68 -33.56
N ASP A 145 -3.99 -12.17 -32.93
CA ASP A 145 -5.37 -11.84 -33.28
C ASP A 145 -5.66 -10.35 -33.15
N PHE A 146 -5.19 -9.71 -32.08
CA PHE A 146 -5.41 -8.27 -31.85
C PHE A 146 -4.59 -7.42 -32.81
N TYR A 147 -3.32 -7.78 -33.03
CA TYR A 147 -2.47 -7.14 -34.03
C TYR A 147 -3.09 -7.23 -35.43
N ARG A 148 -3.59 -8.39 -35.84
CA ARG A 148 -4.25 -8.56 -37.14
C ARG A 148 -5.58 -7.82 -37.25
N ALA A 149 -6.35 -7.74 -36.17
CA ALA A 149 -7.56 -6.91 -36.17
C ALA A 149 -7.22 -5.44 -36.44
N GLN A 150 -6.13 -4.95 -35.86
CA GLN A 150 -5.61 -3.61 -36.15
C GLN A 150 -5.13 -3.49 -37.60
N LEU A 151 -4.42 -4.48 -38.16
CA LEU A 151 -4.02 -4.46 -39.57
C LEU A 151 -5.22 -4.46 -40.54
N LYS A 152 -6.26 -5.26 -40.29
CA LYS A 152 -7.51 -5.23 -41.08
C LYS A 152 -8.17 -3.86 -41.05
N LEU A 153 -8.17 -3.22 -39.88
CA LEU A 153 -8.73 -1.88 -39.72
C LEU A 153 -7.85 -0.83 -40.42
N LYS A 154 -6.52 -0.98 -40.35
CA LYS A 154 -5.55 -0.14 -41.06
C LYS A 154 -5.71 -0.26 -42.57
N GLU A 155 -5.82 -1.47 -43.10
CA GLU A 155 -6.08 -1.72 -44.52
C GLU A 155 -7.37 -1.04 -44.98
N LYS A 156 -8.45 -1.18 -44.20
CA LYS A 156 -9.75 -0.58 -44.50
C LYS A 156 -9.73 0.96 -44.46
N LEU A 157 -8.97 1.56 -43.54
CA LEU A 157 -8.95 3.02 -43.35
C LEU A 157 -7.89 3.72 -44.20
N MET A 158 -6.70 3.14 -44.34
CA MET A 158 -5.55 3.74 -45.03
C MET A 158 -5.38 3.23 -46.47
N GLY A 159 -6.12 2.20 -46.88
CA GLY A 159 -6.15 1.71 -48.27
C GLY A 159 -4.90 0.93 -48.68
N GLY A 160 -4.00 0.61 -47.75
CA GLY A 160 -2.79 -0.16 -48.02
C GLY A 160 -2.05 -0.58 -46.75
N LEU A 161 -1.37 -1.73 -46.86
CA LEU A 161 -0.49 -2.30 -45.84
C LEU A 161 0.94 -2.31 -46.38
N ASN A 162 1.93 -2.24 -45.50
CA ASN A 162 3.32 -2.51 -45.89
C ASN A 162 3.45 -3.99 -46.32
N GLU A 163 4.43 -4.34 -47.15
CA GLU A 163 4.61 -5.73 -47.64
C GLU A 163 4.73 -6.73 -46.48
N GLN A 164 5.42 -6.34 -45.41
CA GLN A 164 5.55 -7.14 -44.19
C GLN A 164 4.23 -7.29 -43.43
N GLU A 165 3.43 -6.23 -43.32
CA GLU A 165 2.13 -6.25 -42.64
C GLU A 165 1.09 -7.02 -43.46
N TYR A 166 1.21 -6.97 -44.79
CA TYR A 166 0.40 -7.75 -45.71
C TYR A 166 0.68 -9.25 -45.54
N ASP A 167 1.97 -9.63 -45.48
CA ASP A 167 2.38 -11.01 -45.22
C ASP A 167 1.90 -11.47 -43.83
N ASP A 168 2.04 -10.64 -42.81
CA ASP A 168 1.58 -10.95 -41.44
C ASP A 168 0.05 -11.12 -41.35
N LEU A 169 -0.72 -10.47 -42.23
CA LEU A 169 -2.19 -10.56 -42.28
C LEU A 169 -2.69 -11.77 -43.07
N TYR A 170 -2.10 -12.04 -44.23
CA TYR A 170 -2.59 -13.07 -45.17
C TYR A 170 -1.82 -14.39 -45.10
N HIS A 171 -0.57 -14.39 -44.65
CA HIS A 171 0.28 -15.57 -44.50
C HIS A 171 0.76 -15.75 -43.05
N PRO A 172 -0.14 -16.10 -42.12
CA PRO A 172 0.19 -16.40 -40.75
C PRO A 172 1.31 -17.45 -40.62
N ARG A 173 2.38 -17.13 -39.89
CA ARG A 173 3.44 -18.09 -39.56
C ARG A 173 3.07 -18.85 -38.30
N ASP A 174 3.02 -20.18 -38.36
CA ASP A 174 2.67 -21.03 -37.22
C ASP A 174 3.57 -20.77 -36.00
N SER A 175 2.99 -20.93 -34.81
CA SER A 175 3.62 -20.71 -33.50
C SER A 175 4.82 -21.62 -33.26
N GLY A 176 4.92 -22.75 -33.99
CA GLY A 176 5.93 -23.78 -33.79
C GLY A 176 5.81 -24.50 -32.45
N ILE A 177 4.78 -24.20 -31.66
CA ILE A 177 4.53 -24.78 -30.34
C ILE A 177 3.39 -25.78 -30.51
N VAL A 178 3.75 -27.06 -30.65
CA VAL A 178 2.76 -28.14 -30.61
C VAL A 178 2.40 -28.38 -29.15
N VAL A 179 1.32 -27.76 -28.69
CA VAL A 179 0.72 -28.09 -27.40
C VAL A 179 0.14 -29.50 -27.52
N ARG A 180 0.92 -30.51 -27.14
CA ARG A 180 0.40 -31.86 -26.97
C ARG A 180 -0.57 -31.82 -25.80
N ASN A 181 -1.85 -31.91 -26.10
CA ASN A 181 -2.88 -32.07 -25.09
C ASN A 181 -2.70 -33.46 -24.45
N VAL A 182 -1.95 -33.52 -23.35
CA VAL A 182 -1.79 -34.76 -22.57
C VAL A 182 -3.11 -34.96 -21.84
N ARG A 183 -3.78 -36.09 -22.10
CA ARG A 183 -4.96 -36.46 -21.31
C ARG A 183 -4.55 -36.64 -19.85
N ASP A 184 -5.29 -36.05 -18.92
CA ASP A 184 -5.07 -36.19 -17.46
C ASP A 184 -5.05 -37.65 -16.96
N ALA A 185 -5.50 -38.61 -17.79
CA ALA A 185 -5.48 -40.04 -17.54
C ALA A 185 -4.15 -40.73 -17.91
N GLN A 186 -3.22 -40.06 -18.60
CA GLN A 186 -1.91 -40.62 -18.92
C GLN A 186 -0.93 -40.32 -17.80
N TYR A 187 -0.80 -41.32 -16.91
CA TYR A 187 0.26 -41.44 -15.92
C TYR A 187 1.61 -41.09 -16.54
N ILE A 188 2.19 -39.96 -16.13
CA ILE A 188 3.57 -39.60 -16.45
C ILE A 188 4.45 -40.47 -15.54
N PRO A 189 5.28 -41.37 -16.08
CA PRO A 189 6.22 -42.18 -15.30
C PRO A 189 7.06 -41.27 -14.40
N GLU A 190 7.31 -41.70 -13.16
CA GLU A 190 7.99 -40.87 -12.16
C GLU A 190 9.34 -40.33 -12.66
N ASP A 191 10.03 -41.10 -13.49
CA ASP A 191 11.32 -40.78 -14.09
C ASP A 191 11.32 -39.53 -15.00
N ILE A 192 10.14 -39.10 -15.50
CA ILE A 192 9.99 -37.97 -16.44
C ILE A 192 9.39 -36.74 -15.74
N ARG A 193 8.93 -36.85 -14.49
CA ARG A 193 8.37 -35.72 -13.74
C ARG A 193 9.47 -34.74 -13.33
N LYS A 194 9.51 -33.56 -13.96
CA LYS A 194 10.42 -32.46 -13.59
C LYS A 194 10.18 -31.89 -12.19
N THR A 195 9.01 -32.13 -11.61
CA THR A 195 8.68 -31.77 -10.23
C THR A 195 8.70 -33.03 -9.39
N SER A 196 9.78 -33.30 -8.67
CA SER A 196 9.74 -34.28 -7.59
C SER A 196 8.76 -33.77 -6.54
N GLU A 197 7.67 -34.47 -6.29
CA GLU A 197 6.77 -34.13 -5.20
C GLU A 197 7.54 -34.35 -3.88
N THR A 198 8.02 -33.25 -3.28
CA THR A 198 8.71 -33.30 -2.00
C THR A 198 7.76 -33.86 -0.93
N ASN A 199 8.24 -34.63 0.05
CA ASN A 199 7.45 -35.17 1.18
C ASN A 199 6.56 -34.12 1.89
N TYR A 200 6.89 -32.83 1.75
CA TYR A 200 6.12 -31.71 2.27
C TYR A 200 4.81 -31.42 1.49
N ASN A 201 4.78 -31.69 0.18
CA ASN A 201 3.60 -31.54 -0.67
C ASN A 201 2.60 -32.69 -0.51
N LEU A 202 3.07 -33.86 -0.05
CA LEU A 202 2.21 -35.02 0.22
C LEU A 202 1.31 -34.82 1.46
N ASN A 203 1.72 -33.94 2.38
CA ASN A 203 1.01 -33.71 3.63
C ASN A 203 -0.09 -32.65 3.54
N ARG A 204 -0.17 -31.88 2.44
CA ARG A 204 -1.21 -30.88 2.26
C ARG A 204 -2.24 -31.40 1.26
N PRO A 205 -3.53 -31.47 1.61
CA PRO A 205 -4.56 -31.84 0.64
C PRO A 205 -4.55 -30.82 -0.51
N SER A 206 -4.39 -31.32 -1.73
CA SER A 206 -4.52 -30.51 -2.93
C SER A 206 -5.95 -30.00 -3.05
N GLU A 207 -6.15 -28.87 -3.73
CA GLU A 207 -7.49 -28.32 -4.00
C GLU A 207 -8.41 -29.36 -4.66
N ARG A 208 -7.84 -30.23 -5.50
CA ARG A 208 -8.54 -31.35 -6.12
C ARG A 208 -9.07 -32.37 -5.10
N HIS A 209 -8.26 -32.76 -4.11
CA HIS A 209 -8.71 -33.70 -3.07
C HIS A 209 -9.82 -33.11 -2.20
N VAL A 210 -9.79 -31.79 -1.97
CA VAL A 210 -10.84 -31.09 -1.23
C VAL A 210 -12.15 -31.09 -2.03
N LEU A 211 -12.10 -30.84 -3.34
CA LEU A 211 -13.27 -30.88 -4.20
C LEU A 211 -13.88 -32.28 -4.31
N GLU A 212 -13.05 -33.32 -4.41
CA GLU A 212 -13.51 -34.71 -4.42
C GLU A 212 -14.14 -35.11 -3.09
N ALA A 213 -13.54 -34.72 -1.97
CA ALA A 213 -14.11 -34.95 -0.64
C ALA A 213 -15.47 -34.24 -0.47
N GLN A 214 -15.60 -32.99 -0.95
CA GLN A 214 -16.87 -32.27 -0.94
C GLN A 214 -17.94 -32.96 -1.79
N ARG A 215 -17.56 -33.49 -2.96
CA ARG A 215 -18.47 -34.25 -3.81
C ARG A 215 -18.98 -35.52 -3.13
N ILE A 216 -18.09 -36.29 -2.50
CA ILE A 216 -18.45 -37.50 -1.77
C ILE A 216 -19.37 -37.17 -0.59
N GLN A 217 -19.09 -36.09 0.13
CA GLN A 217 -19.93 -35.63 1.22
C GLN A 217 -21.34 -35.27 0.74
N GLN A 218 -21.46 -34.51 -0.35
CA GLN A 218 -22.76 -34.16 -0.94
C GLN A 218 -23.55 -35.40 -1.37
N GLU A 219 -22.88 -36.37 -1.99
CA GLU A 219 -23.53 -37.63 -2.41
C GLU A 219 -24.07 -38.43 -1.22
N GLN A 220 -23.33 -38.46 -0.11
CA GLN A 220 -23.77 -39.10 1.13
C GLN A 220 -24.96 -38.36 1.76
N GLU A 221 -24.93 -37.03 1.81
CA GLU A 221 -26.02 -36.21 2.33
C GLU A 221 -27.30 -36.38 1.49
N GLU A 222 -27.17 -36.40 0.16
CA GLU A 222 -28.30 -36.66 -0.75
C GLU A 222 -28.87 -38.06 -0.56
N LYS A 223 -28.01 -39.06 -0.38
CA LYS A 223 -28.46 -40.44 -0.14
C LYS A 223 -29.23 -40.55 1.18
N MET A 224 -28.69 -39.95 2.24
CA MET A 224 -29.36 -39.89 3.55
C MET A 224 -30.71 -39.17 3.46
N LEU A 225 -30.80 -38.07 2.72
CA LEU A 225 -32.04 -37.32 2.55
C LEU A 225 -33.09 -38.12 1.77
N LYS A 226 -32.66 -38.85 0.72
CA LYS A 226 -33.53 -39.77 -0.03
C LYS A 226 -34.04 -40.91 0.84
N GLU A 227 -33.20 -41.49 1.70
CA GLU A 227 -33.60 -42.54 2.63
C GLU A 227 -34.64 -42.02 3.64
N LEU A 228 -34.43 -40.83 4.21
CA LEU A 228 -35.40 -40.21 5.12
C LEU A 228 -36.75 -39.93 4.44
N ASP A 229 -36.74 -39.43 3.21
CA ASP A 229 -37.96 -39.20 2.45
C ASP A 229 -38.68 -40.51 2.10
N TYR A 230 -37.92 -41.56 1.79
CA TYR A 230 -38.48 -42.90 1.58
C TYR A 230 -39.16 -43.42 2.86
N HIS A 231 -38.51 -43.32 4.02
CA HIS A 231 -39.08 -43.72 5.30
C HIS A 231 -40.33 -42.91 5.68
N LYS A 232 -40.33 -41.59 5.43
CA LYS A 232 -41.51 -40.74 5.66
C LYS A 232 -42.68 -41.15 4.78
N LYS A 233 -42.45 -41.38 3.49
CA LYS A 233 -43.49 -41.82 2.55
C LYS A 233 -44.05 -43.19 2.93
N PHE A 234 -43.18 -44.12 3.32
CA PHE A 234 -43.58 -45.44 3.79
C PHE A 234 -44.43 -45.36 5.07
N ALA A 235 -44.02 -44.56 6.06
CA ALA A 235 -44.83 -44.35 7.26
C ALA A 235 -46.20 -43.73 6.94
N GLN A 236 -46.25 -42.75 6.03
CA GLN A 236 -47.50 -42.17 5.57
C GLN A 236 -48.39 -43.17 4.83
N SER A 237 -47.84 -44.07 4.01
CA SER A 237 -48.63 -45.10 3.34
C SER A 237 -49.20 -46.11 4.32
N VAL A 238 -48.42 -46.55 5.31
CA VAL A 238 -48.90 -47.45 6.37
C VAL A 238 -50.02 -46.80 7.17
N LEU A 239 -49.86 -45.56 7.62
CA LEU A 239 -50.91 -44.82 8.34
C LEU A 239 -52.20 -44.66 7.51
N LYS A 240 -52.06 -44.47 6.20
CA LYS A 240 -53.18 -44.36 5.27
C LYS A 240 -53.90 -45.70 5.06
N GLU A 241 -53.16 -46.81 5.05
CA GLU A 241 -53.73 -48.17 4.96
C GLU A 241 -54.45 -48.57 6.26
N GLU A 242 -53.95 -48.14 7.42
CA GLU A 242 -54.56 -48.41 8.73
C GLU A 242 -55.72 -47.46 9.10
N GLU A 243 -56.09 -46.52 8.21
CA GLU A 243 -57.12 -45.48 8.45
C GLU A 243 -56.92 -44.68 9.76
N ILE A 244 -55.68 -44.54 10.23
CA ILE A 244 -55.36 -43.82 11.47
C ILE A 244 -55.26 -42.32 11.16
N ASP A 245 -56.14 -41.51 11.77
CA ASP A 245 -56.14 -40.06 11.57
C ASP A 245 -54.89 -39.42 12.22
N VAL A 246 -54.07 -38.74 11.42
CA VAL A 246 -52.76 -38.18 11.80
C VAL A 246 -52.87 -37.18 12.96
N LYS A 247 -54.05 -36.57 13.14
CA LYS A 247 -54.35 -35.65 14.25
C LYS A 247 -54.41 -36.34 15.61
N GLU A 248 -54.82 -37.60 15.67
CA GLU A 248 -54.91 -38.34 16.94
C GLU A 248 -53.54 -38.79 17.45
N LEU A 249 -52.63 -39.17 16.55
CA LEU A 249 -51.24 -39.52 16.87
C LEU A 249 -50.43 -38.32 17.38
N HIS A 250 -50.59 -37.14 16.78
CA HIS A 250 -49.88 -35.92 17.22
C HIS A 250 -50.33 -35.50 18.63
N ASN A 251 -51.64 -35.60 18.92
CA ASN A 251 -52.20 -35.33 20.25
C ASN A 251 -51.70 -36.34 21.32
N GLN A 252 -51.50 -37.61 20.95
CA GLN A 252 -50.92 -38.62 21.86
C GLN A 252 -49.41 -38.40 22.13
N GLN A 253 -48.64 -37.98 21.12
CA GLN A 253 -47.23 -37.64 21.29
C GLN A 253 -47.01 -36.36 22.13
N GLU A 254 -47.86 -35.34 21.96
CA GLU A 254 -47.82 -34.15 22.83
C GLU A 254 -48.21 -34.48 24.28
N ALA A 255 -49.20 -35.34 24.50
CA ALA A 255 -49.61 -35.77 25.85
C ALA A 255 -48.51 -36.56 26.59
N THR A 256 -47.73 -37.37 25.86
CA THR A 256 -46.60 -38.14 26.41
C THR A 256 -45.36 -37.27 26.67
N ASN A 257 -45.11 -36.25 25.84
CA ASN A 257 -44.03 -35.29 26.07
C ASN A 257 -44.29 -34.38 27.30
N ILE A 258 -45.54 -34.00 27.57
CA ILE A 258 -45.90 -33.20 28.76
C ILE A 258 -45.69 -33.98 30.08
N THR A 259 -45.74 -35.32 30.04
CA THR A 259 -45.48 -36.18 31.22
C THR A 259 -43.99 -36.50 31.43
N ALA A 260 -43.15 -36.36 30.41
CA ALA A 260 -41.74 -36.73 30.47
C ALA A 260 -40.81 -35.65 31.08
N ASP A 261 -41.20 -34.37 31.07
CA ASP A 261 -40.31 -33.26 31.47
C ASP A 261 -40.69 -32.60 32.81
N LYS A 262 -40.36 -33.27 33.92
CA LYS A 262 -39.96 -32.59 35.16
C LYS A 262 -38.61 -33.13 35.62
N PRO A 263 -37.48 -32.46 35.31
CA PRO A 263 -36.18 -32.92 35.76
C PRO A 263 -36.08 -32.78 37.29
N LYS A 264 -35.98 -33.92 38.00
CA LYS A 264 -35.65 -33.96 39.42
C LYS A 264 -34.21 -33.43 39.60
N LYS A 265 -34.06 -32.28 40.26
CA LYS A 265 -32.75 -31.73 40.65
C LYS A 265 -32.05 -32.72 41.59
N LYS A 266 -31.02 -33.41 41.09
CA LYS A 266 -30.11 -34.20 41.94
C LYS A 266 -29.01 -33.27 42.44
N TRP A 267 -28.95 -33.13 43.77
CA TRP A 267 -27.95 -32.37 44.50
C TRP A 267 -26.65 -33.19 44.54
N PHE A 268 -25.56 -32.71 43.94
CA PHE A 268 -24.24 -33.33 44.04
C PHE A 268 -23.51 -32.71 45.25
N GLY A 269 -23.55 -33.41 46.38
CA GLY A 269 -22.69 -33.14 47.53
C GLY A 269 -21.29 -33.68 47.25
N ILE A 270 -20.29 -32.82 47.43
CA ILE A 270 -18.86 -33.13 47.38
C ILE A 270 -18.50 -33.83 48.71
N PHE A 271 -18.00 -35.06 48.64
CA PHE A 271 -16.98 -35.65 49.52
C PHE A 271 -16.30 -36.80 48.80
#